data_AF-A0A1I3ES12-F1
#
_entry.id   AF-A0A1I3ES12-F1
#
_cell.length_a   1.000
_cell.length_b   1.000
_cell.length_c   1.000
_cell.angle_alpha   90.00
_cell.angle_beta   90.00
_cell.angle_gamma   90.00
#
_symmetry.space_group_name_H-M   'P 1'
#
loop_
_entity.id
_entity.type
_entity.pdbx_description
1 polymer ?
#
loop_
_entity_poly.entity_id
_entity_poly.type
_entity_poly.pdbx_seq_one_letter_code
_entity_poly.pdbx_strand_id
1 'polypeptide(L)'
;MAGFLGWINTISAILMGSIYPIKKKMAKDKTLVPLYRIVRKIHPPIGILMVVVGGYHGYLMMGGSWRLHSGTLVWLTLLGMGVVAIVGQAMSVFQKRWRLLHKLLAVVMLALLAAHIISPYWLRI
;
A
#
# COMPACT_ATOMS: atom_id res chain seq x y z
N MET A 1 16.21 2.61 14.36
CA MET A 1 15.61 1.40 13.74
C MET A 1 14.21 1.66 13.21
N ALA A 2 13.22 2.01 14.06
CA ALA A 2 11.84 2.16 13.62
C ALA A 2 11.65 3.21 12.50
N GLY A 3 12.27 4.40 12.59
CA GLY A 3 12.16 5.42 11.53
C GLY A 3 12.66 4.96 10.15
N PHE A 4 13.72 4.15 10.10
CA PHE A 4 14.23 3.57 8.85
C PHE A 4 13.21 2.63 8.19
N LEU A 5 12.55 1.78 8.98
CA LEU A 5 11.46 0.91 8.50
C LEU A 5 10.27 1.73 7.96
N GLY A 6 9.97 2.86 8.58
CA GLY A 6 8.96 3.80 8.09
C GLY A 6 9.29 4.30 6.68
N TRP A 7 10.53 4.74 6.46
CA TRP A 7 10.97 5.20 5.13
C TRP A 7 11.01 4.10 4.07
N ILE A 8 11.42 2.88 4.42
CA ILE A 8 11.30 1.72 3.51
C ILE A 8 9.85 1.56 3.05
N ASN A 9 8.89 1.67 3.97
CA ASN A 9 7.49 1.49 3.65
C ASN A 9 6.97 2.64 2.77
N THR A 10 7.36 3.88 3.04
CA THR A 10 6.99 5.06 2.25
C THR A 10 7.53 4.97 0.81
N ILE A 11 8.81 4.63 0.63
CA ILE A 11 9.41 4.44 -0.70
C ILE A 11 8.70 3.31 -1.45
N SER A 12 8.40 2.21 -0.76
CA SER A 12 7.66 1.09 -1.32
C SER A 12 6.26 1.50 -1.78
N ALA A 13 5.56 2.34 -1.01
CA ALA A 13 4.24 2.86 -1.37
C ALA A 13 4.29 3.69 -2.67
N ILE A 14 5.30 4.55 -2.83
CA ILE A 14 5.51 5.35 -4.04
C ILE A 14 5.79 4.45 -5.24
N LEU A 15 6.68 3.47 -5.07
CA LEU A 15 7.00 2.50 -6.12
C LEU A 15 5.77 1.70 -6.54
N MET A 16 4.97 1.22 -5.59
CA MET A 16 3.72 0.49 -5.88
C MET A 16 2.69 1.39 -6.57
N GLY A 17 2.55 2.65 -6.16
CA GLY A 17 1.66 3.63 -6.78
C GLY A 17 2.03 3.95 -8.23
N SER A 18 3.31 3.85 -8.59
CA SER A 18 3.82 4.13 -9.94
C SER A 18 3.28 3.18 -11.03
N ILE A 19 2.73 2.02 -10.66
CA ILE A 19 2.17 1.06 -11.62
C ILE A 19 1.07 1.68 -12.49
N TYR A 20 0.29 2.61 -11.95
CA TYR A 20 -0.80 3.27 -12.68
C TYR A 20 -0.28 4.26 -13.75
N PRO A 21 0.58 5.25 -13.44
CA PRO A 21 1.14 6.12 -14.46
C PRO A 21 1.96 5.34 -15.50
N ILE A 22 2.70 4.30 -15.10
CA ILE A 22 3.41 3.42 -16.05
C ILE A 22 2.41 2.75 -17.00
N LYS A 23 1.34 2.16 -16.49
CA LYS A 23 0.29 1.54 -17.33
C LYS A 23 -0.34 2.55 -18.30
N LYS A 24 -0.60 3.79 -17.85
CA LYS A 24 -1.17 4.85 -18.70
C LYS A 24 -0.19 5.27 -19.81
N LYS A 25 1.10 5.43 -19.50
CA LYS A 25 2.13 5.75 -20.50
C LYS A 25 2.34 4.58 -21.49
N MET A 26 2.34 3.34 -21.00
CA MET A 26 2.46 2.12 -21.82
C MET A 26 1.35 2.00 -22.89
N ALA A 27 0.18 2.59 -22.65
CA ALA A 27 -0.88 2.62 -23.66
C ALA A 27 -0.46 3.38 -24.93
N LYS A 28 0.39 4.42 -24.78
CA LYS A 28 0.93 5.24 -25.87
C LYS A 28 2.30 4.77 -26.36
N ASP A 29 3.12 4.24 -25.46
CA ASP A 29 4.49 3.82 -25.74
C ASP A 29 4.71 2.35 -25.34
N LYS A 30 4.83 1.48 -26.35
CA LYS A 30 5.00 0.04 -26.14
C LYS A 30 6.39 -0.35 -25.63
N THR A 31 7.38 0.54 -25.68
CA THR A 31 8.72 0.28 -25.11
C THR A 31 8.67 0.06 -23.60
N LEU A 32 7.60 0.54 -22.93
CA LEU A 32 7.39 0.40 -21.49
C LEU A 32 6.79 -0.96 -21.08
N VAL A 33 6.46 -1.85 -22.03
CA VAL A 33 5.88 -3.17 -21.74
C VAL A 33 6.77 -4.03 -20.83
N PRO A 34 8.09 -4.15 -21.05
CA PRO A 34 8.97 -4.91 -20.15
C PRO A 34 8.98 -4.33 -18.74
N LEU A 35 9.08 -3.01 -18.60
CA LEU A 35 9.03 -2.33 -17.31
C LEU A 35 7.72 -2.61 -16.57
N TYR A 36 6.58 -2.47 -17.26
CA TYR A 36 5.26 -2.77 -16.67
C TYR A 36 5.15 -4.23 -16.21
N ARG A 37 5.71 -5.19 -16.96
CA ARG A 37 5.72 -6.61 -16.57
C ARG A 37 6.53 -6.84 -15.29
N ILE A 38 7.69 -6.20 -15.16
CA ILE A 38 8.52 -6.27 -13.95
C ILE A 38 7.76 -5.70 -12.76
N VAL A 39 7.27 -4.46 -12.88
CA VAL A 39 6.52 -3.76 -11.82
C VAL A 39 5.31 -4.58 -11.38
N ARG A 40 4.55 -5.13 -12.33
CA ARG A 40 3.40 -6.00 -12.02
C ARG A 40 3.81 -7.27 -11.28
N LYS A 41 4.95 -7.88 -11.64
CA LYS A 41 5.44 -9.12 -11.02
C LYS A 41 5.90 -8.90 -9.58
N ILE A 42 6.58 -7.79 -9.31
CA ILE A 42 7.09 -7.46 -7.97
C ILE A 42 6.05 -6.78 -7.06
N HIS A 43 4.94 -6.30 -7.61
CA HIS A 43 3.91 -5.60 -6.84
C HIS A 43 3.34 -6.43 -5.67
N PRO A 44 2.91 -7.70 -5.84
CA PRO A 44 2.43 -8.48 -4.71
C PRO A 44 3.51 -8.77 -3.64
N PRO A 45 4.76 -9.19 -3.99
CA PRO A 45 5.83 -9.33 -3.01
C PRO A 45 6.13 -8.04 -2.23
N ILE A 46 6.17 -6.88 -2.90
CA ILE A 46 6.38 -5.59 -2.23
C ILE A 46 5.19 -5.25 -1.31
N GLY A 47 3.96 -5.54 -1.72
CA GLY A 47 2.79 -5.37 -0.87
C GLY A 47 2.86 -6.18 0.42
N ILE A 48 3.32 -7.43 0.34
CA ILE A 48 3.55 -8.29 1.52
C ILE A 48 4.65 -7.70 2.40
N LEU A 49 5.76 -7.27 1.81
CA LEU A 49 6.85 -6.62 2.53
C LEU A 49 6.34 -5.37 3.27
N MET A 50 5.52 -4.54 2.62
CA MET A 50 4.94 -3.34 3.23
C MET A 50 4.05 -3.64 4.43
N VAL A 51 3.26 -4.72 4.35
CA VAL A 51 2.44 -5.17 5.49
C VAL A 51 3.33 -5.60 6.65
N VAL A 52 4.35 -6.42 6.41
CA VAL A 52 5.22 -6.92 7.48
C VAL A 52 6.05 -5.78 8.09
N VAL A 53 6.71 -4.99 7.25
CA VAL A 53 7.58 -3.88 7.68
C VAL A 53 6.77 -2.76 8.33
N GLY A 54 5.64 -2.37 7.74
CA GLY A 54 4.76 -1.34 8.29
C GLY A 54 4.17 -1.75 9.63
N GLY A 55 3.82 -3.03 9.78
CA GLY A 55 3.29 -3.54 11.04
C GLY A 55 4.36 -3.57 12.14
N TYR A 56 5.56 -4.07 11.83
CA TYR A 56 6.68 -4.08 12.77
C TYR A 56 7.14 -2.66 13.14
N HIS A 57 7.19 -1.74 12.18
CA HIS A 57 7.43 -0.32 12.42
C HIS A 57 6.43 0.27 13.43
N GLY A 58 5.13 0.04 13.21
CA GLY A 58 4.07 0.52 14.10
C GLY A 58 4.20 -0.05 15.51
N TYR A 59 4.43 -1.36 15.62
CA TYR A 59 4.65 -2.04 16.89
C TYR A 59 5.81 -1.42 17.70
N LEU A 60 6.95 -1.15 17.04
CA LEU A 60 8.10 -0.50 17.69
C LEU A 60 7.80 0.95 18.10
N MET A 61 7.11 1.73 17.25
CA MET A 61 6.78 3.12 17.56
C MET A 61 5.80 3.26 18.74
N MET A 62 4.98 2.24 18.98
CA MET A 62 4.01 2.22 20.08
C MET A 62 4.52 1.50 21.34
N GLY A 63 5.85 1.30 21.44
CA GLY A 63 6.47 0.70 22.62
C GLY A 63 6.13 -0.78 22.82
N GLY A 64 5.85 -1.52 21.75
CA GLY A 64 5.51 -2.94 21.80
C GLY A 64 4.04 -3.24 22.10
N SER A 65 3.15 -2.27 21.90
CA SER A 65 1.70 -2.47 22.03
C SER A 65 0.98 -1.97 20.77
N TRP A 66 -0.12 -2.61 20.39
CA TRP A 66 -0.97 -2.11 19.32
C TRP A 66 -2.01 -1.16 19.91
N ARG A 67 -2.01 0.09 19.43
CA ARG A 67 -2.97 1.13 19.82
C ARG A 67 -3.53 1.79 18.58
N LEU A 68 -4.68 2.47 18.71
CA LEU A 68 -5.23 3.19 17.58
C LEU A 68 -4.38 4.45 17.34
N HIS A 69 -3.63 4.41 16.25
CA HIS A 69 -2.74 5.49 15.82
C HIS A 69 -2.91 5.74 14.32
N SER A 70 -2.61 6.94 13.84
CA SER A 70 -2.70 7.24 12.40
C SER A 70 -1.91 6.23 11.52
N GLY A 71 -0.74 5.78 11.99
CA GLY A 71 0.06 4.75 11.32
C GLY A 71 -0.63 3.37 11.27
N THR A 72 -1.42 3.02 12.30
CA THR A 72 -2.23 1.79 12.26
C THR A 72 -3.36 1.88 11.23
N LEU A 73 -3.94 3.06 10.98
CA LEU A 73 -4.92 3.22 9.90
C LEU A 73 -4.28 3.03 8.52
N VAL A 74 -3.06 3.57 8.30
CA VAL A 74 -2.30 3.32 7.07
C VAL A 74 -2.05 1.82 6.90
N TRP A 75 -1.66 1.14 7.97
CA TRP A 75 -1.40 -0.30 7.92
C TRP A 75 -2.67 -1.14 7.69
N LEU A 76 -3.78 -0.80 8.34
CA LEU A 76 -5.07 -1.47 8.14
C LEU A 76 -5.59 -1.28 6.71
N THR A 77 -5.38 -0.11 6.11
CA THR A 77 -5.75 0.09 4.69
C THR A 77 -4.87 -0.73 3.75
N LEU A 78 -3.57 -0.88 4.02
CA LEU A 78 -2.70 -1.82 3.28
C LEU A 78 -3.19 -3.28 3.40
N LEU A 79 -3.55 -3.73 4.59
CA LEU A 79 -4.15 -5.05 4.80
C LEU A 79 -5.45 -5.20 4.00
N GLY A 80 -6.35 -4.21 4.08
CA GLY A 80 -7.60 -4.19 3.33
C GLY A 80 -7.38 -4.27 1.83
N MET A 81 -6.37 -3.58 1.29
CA MET A 81 -5.99 -3.68 -0.12
C MET A 81 -5.59 -5.10 -0.51
N GLY A 82 -4.82 -5.79 0.34
CA GLY A 82 -4.42 -7.19 0.16
C GLY A 82 -5.62 -8.13 0.17
N VAL A 83 -6.51 -7.99 1.16
CA VAL A 83 -7.75 -8.79 1.26
C VAL A 83 -8.63 -8.59 0.04
N VAL A 84 -8.87 -7.34 -0.39
CA VAL A 84 -9.67 -7.03 -1.59
C VAL A 84 -9.04 -7.64 -2.85
N ALA A 85 -7.71 -7.65 -2.95
CA ALA A 85 -7.02 -8.25 -4.09
C ALA A 85 -7.18 -9.77 -4.13
N ILE A 86 -7.14 -10.45 -2.98
CA ILE A 86 -7.27 -11.92 -2.88
C ILE A 86 -8.73 -12.33 -3.07
N VAL A 87 -9.64 -11.82 -2.24
CA VAL A 87 -11.07 -12.16 -2.26
C VAL A 87 -11.70 -11.76 -3.59
N GLY A 88 -11.33 -10.59 -4.10
CA GLY A 88 -11.84 -10.08 -5.36
C GLY A 88 -11.45 -10.90 -6.59
N GLN A 89 -10.34 -11.64 -6.53
CA GLN A 89 -9.93 -12.57 -7.58
C GLN A 89 -10.59 -13.94 -7.41
N ALA A 90 -10.77 -14.39 -6.17
CA ALA A 90 -11.34 -15.69 -5.83
C ALA A 90 -12.86 -15.78 -6.03
N MET A 91 -13.61 -14.71 -5.76
CA MET A 91 -15.08 -14.71 -5.77
C MET A 91 -15.66 -14.04 -7.01
N SER A 92 -16.46 -14.78 -7.79
CA SER A 92 -17.11 -14.31 -9.03
C SER A 92 -17.95 -13.03 -8.84
N VAL A 93 -18.62 -12.88 -7.70
CA VAL A 93 -19.43 -11.70 -7.34
C VAL A 93 -18.58 -10.42 -7.28
N PHE A 94 -17.31 -10.52 -6.86
CA PHE A 94 -16.42 -9.38 -6.66
C PHE A 94 -15.43 -9.15 -7.81
N GLN A 95 -15.30 -10.09 -8.75
CA GLN A 95 -14.36 -10.02 -9.88
C GLN A 95 -14.47 -8.75 -10.73
N LYS A 96 -15.67 -8.20 -10.87
CA LYS A 96 -15.91 -6.97 -11.65
C LYS A 96 -15.50 -5.69 -10.91
N ARG A 97 -15.51 -5.70 -9.57
CA ARG A 97 -15.36 -4.49 -8.72
C ARG A 97 -14.05 -4.42 -7.94
N TRP A 98 -13.34 -5.53 -7.74
CA TRP A 98 -12.15 -5.55 -6.88
C TRP A 98 -11.06 -4.56 -7.31
N ARG A 99 -10.85 -4.38 -8.63
CA ARG A 99 -9.88 -3.41 -9.15
C ARG A 99 -10.25 -1.98 -8.81
N LEU A 100 -11.54 -1.66 -8.79
CA LEU A 100 -12.02 -0.34 -8.41
C LEU A 100 -11.83 -0.13 -6.91
N LEU A 101 -12.23 -1.11 -6.09
CA LEU A 101 -12.07 -1.06 -4.64
C LEU A 101 -10.60 -0.96 -4.21
N HIS A 102 -9.73 -1.78 -4.81
CA HIS A 102 -8.29 -1.75 -4.53
C HIS A 102 -7.66 -0.40 -4.91
N LYS A 103 -8.08 0.21 -6.03
CA LYS A 103 -7.64 1.56 -6.41
C LYS A 103 -8.14 2.64 -5.47
N LEU A 104 -9.41 2.56 -5.05
CA LEU A 104 -9.98 3.50 -4.09
C LEU A 104 -9.23 3.44 -2.76
N LEU A 105 -8.99 2.21 -2.26
CA LEU A 105 -8.18 1.99 -1.07
C LEU A 105 -6.73 2.48 -1.23
N ALA A 106 -6.15 2.38 -2.43
CA ALA A 106 -4.82 2.95 -2.70
C ALA A 106 -4.80 4.48 -2.55
N VAL A 107 -5.84 5.19 -3.02
CA VAL A 107 -5.97 6.65 -2.84
C VAL A 107 -6.14 6.99 -1.37
N VAL A 108 -7.00 6.27 -0.65
CA VAL A 108 -7.20 6.44 0.79
C VAL A 108 -5.89 6.18 1.56
N MET A 109 -5.18 5.10 1.24
CA MET A 109 -3.90 4.74 1.86
C MET A 109 -2.86 5.84 1.64
N LEU A 110 -2.73 6.37 0.42
CA LEU A 110 -1.80 7.47 0.13
C LEU A 110 -2.17 8.76 0.87
N ALA A 111 -3.46 9.09 0.99
CA ALA A 111 -3.91 10.24 1.76
C ALA A 111 -3.60 10.08 3.26
N LEU A 112 -3.87 8.90 3.82
CA LEU A 112 -3.55 8.58 5.22
C LEU A 112 -2.03 8.57 5.46
N LEU A 113 -1.25 8.06 4.51
CA LEU A 113 0.22 8.06 4.59
C LEU A 113 0.76 9.49 4.58
N ALA A 114 0.25 10.36 3.70
CA ALA A 114 0.62 11.77 3.67
C ALA A 114 0.27 12.46 5.00
N ALA A 115 -0.95 12.25 5.51
CA ALA A 115 -1.37 12.77 6.81
C ALA A 115 -0.49 12.25 7.96
N HIS A 116 -0.11 10.97 7.94
CA HIS A 116 0.79 10.36 8.92
C HIS A 116 2.21 10.94 8.87
N ILE A 117 2.73 11.25 7.67
CA ILE A 117 4.05 11.87 7.51
C ILE A 117 4.04 13.31 8.03
N ILE A 118 2.98 14.08 7.75
CA ILE A 118 2.87 15.49 8.16
C ILE A 118 2.62 15.61 9.67
N SER A 119 1.71 14.81 10.20
CA SER A 119 1.32 14.84 11.61
C SER A 119 1.09 13.43 12.15
N PRO A 120 2.13 12.68 12.54
CA PRO A 120 1.97 11.28 12.93
C PRO A 120 0.99 11.08 14.09
N TYR A 121 0.77 12.07 14.95
CA TYR A 121 -0.09 11.95 16.12
C TYR A 121 -1.50 12.53 15.94
N TRP A 122 -1.95 12.84 14.71
CA TRP A 122 -3.29 13.40 14.47
C TRP A 122 -4.43 12.50 14.94
N LEU A 123 -4.17 11.19 15.06
CA LEU A 123 -5.04 10.23 15.70
C LEU A 123 -4.22 9.41 16.69
N ARG A 124 -4.59 9.50 17.97
CA ARG A 124 -4.02 8.70 19.06
C ARG A 124 -5.10 8.49 20.11
N ILE A 125 -5.59 7.26 20.23
CA ILE A 125 -6.57 6.83 21.24
C ILE A 125 -5.98 5.65 22.00
#